data_AF-A0A4Y7ZXY5-F1
#
_entry.id   AF-A0A4Y7ZXY5-F1
#
_cell.length_a   1.000
_cell.length_b   1.000
_cell.length_c   1.000
_cell.angle_alpha   90.00
_cell.angle_beta   90.00
_cell.angle_gamma   90.00
#
_symmetry.space_group_name_H-M   'P 1'
#
loop_
_entity.id
_entity.type
_entity.pdbx_description
1 polymer ?
#
loop_
_entity_poly.entity_id
_entity_poly.type
_entity_poly.pdbx_seq_one_letter_code
_entity_poly.pdbx_strand_id
1 'polypeptide(L)'
;MQLGKLQTILLIIACILILFGYLRFITDKNGRIDLDNYRFTGGIGIVLIGLIEGSRDLLRQQLTNKALSSLVIYCGILLFYISF
;
A
#
# COMPACT_ATOMS: atom_id res chain seq x y z
N MET A 1 -10.14 8.01 -28.31
CA MET A 1 -11.17 8.05 -27.24
C MET A 1 -11.11 6.86 -26.27
N GLN A 2 -10.62 5.68 -26.65
CA GLN A 2 -10.47 4.52 -25.73
C GLN A 2 -9.23 4.60 -24.80
N LEU A 3 -8.13 5.23 -25.23
CA LEU A 3 -6.90 5.33 -24.44
C LEU A 3 -7.09 6.10 -23.12
N GLY A 4 -7.80 7.24 -23.17
CA GLY A 4 -8.09 8.04 -21.97
C GLY A 4 -8.96 7.30 -20.94
N LYS A 5 -9.92 6.47 -21.40
CA LYS A 5 -10.74 5.64 -20.51
C LYS A 5 -9.92 4.56 -19.81
N LEU A 6 -8.98 3.96 -20.52
CA LEU A 6 -8.09 2.94 -19.97
C LEU A 6 -7.13 3.53 -18.93
N GLN A 7 -6.57 4.71 -19.19
CA GLN A 7 -5.75 5.45 -18.22
C GLN A 7 -6.53 5.79 -16.95
N THR A 8 -7.78 6.28 -17.07
CA THR A 8 -8.61 6.55 -15.88
C THR A 8 -8.88 5.27 -15.07
N ILE A 9 -9.17 4.14 -15.73
CA ILE A 9 -9.40 2.86 -15.04
C ILE A 9 -8.14 2.40 -14.31
N LEU A 10 -6.97 2.47 -14.97
CA LEU A 10 -5.70 2.10 -14.35
C LEU A 10 -5.34 3.01 -13.18
N LEU A 11 -5.61 4.31 -13.28
CA LEU A 11 -5.44 5.27 -12.19
C LEU A 11 -6.33 4.92 -10.99
N ILE A 12 -7.60 4.59 -11.23
CA ILE A 12 -8.53 4.17 -10.17
C ILE A 12 -8.01 2.90 -9.48
N ILE A 13 -7.59 1.89 -10.25
CA ILE A 13 -7.03 0.64 -9.71
C ILE A 13 -5.77 0.93 -8.89
N ALA A 14 -4.87 1.77 -9.39
CA ALA A 14 -3.66 2.17 -8.70
C ALA A 14 -3.97 2.81 -7.34
N CYS A 15 -4.90 3.77 -7.31
CA CYS A 15 -5.36 4.41 -6.07
C CYS A 15 -5.97 3.40 -5.09
N ILE A 16 -6.78 2.45 -5.57
CA ILE A 16 -7.38 1.40 -4.73
C ILE A 16 -6.30 0.50 -4.13
N LEU A 17 -5.28 0.11 -4.91
CA LEU A 17 -4.18 -0.72 -4.42
C LEU A 17 -3.35 0.00 -3.35
N ILE A 18 -3.01 1.27 -3.59
CA ILE A 18 -2.26 2.08 -2.61
C ILE A 18 -3.08 2.21 -1.31
N LEU A 19 -4.38 2.52 -1.42
CA LEU A 19 -5.26 2.64 -0.26
C LEU A 19 -5.42 1.31 0.48
N PHE A 20 -5.57 0.20 -0.23
CA PHE A 20 -5.67 -1.12 0.37
C PHE A 20 -4.39 -1.49 1.12
N GLY A 21 -3.22 -1.25 0.52
CA GLY A 21 -1.94 -1.49 1.18
C GLY A 21 -1.76 -0.61 2.42
N TYR A 22 -2.12 0.68 2.34
CA TYR A 22 -2.12 1.61 3.47
C TYR A 22 -2.99 1.09 4.63
N LEU A 23 -4.24 0.76 4.34
CA LEU A 23 -5.19 0.26 5.36
C LEU A 23 -4.68 -1.02 6.02
N ARG A 24 -4.08 -1.93 5.23
CA ARG A 24 -3.52 -3.18 5.75
C ARG A 24 -2.33 -2.96 6.68
N PHE A 25 -1.54 -1.90 6.48
CA PHE A 25 -0.43 -1.56 7.38
C PHE A 25 -0.87 -1.01 8.73
N ILE A 26 -1.93 -0.20 8.75
CA ILE A 26 -2.45 0.40 9.99
C ILE A 26 -3.39 -0.53 10.76
N THR A 27 -3.76 -1.67 10.16
CA THR A 27 -4.69 -2.64 10.74
C THR A 27 -3.93 -3.77 11.41
N ASP A 28 -4.25 -4.06 12.67
CA ASP A 28 -3.68 -5.16 13.42
C ASP A 28 -4.23 -6.53 12.95
N LYS A 29 -3.65 -7.63 13.42
CA LYS A 29 -4.04 -9.03 13.17
C LYS A 29 -5.54 -9.32 13.38
N ASN A 30 -6.21 -8.53 14.22
CA ASN A 30 -7.63 -8.66 14.52
C ASN A 30 -8.53 -7.79 13.63
N GLY A 31 -7.98 -7.12 12.61
CA GLY A 31 -8.76 -6.21 11.76
C GLY A 31 -9.04 -4.86 12.44
N ARG A 32 -8.35 -4.52 13.52
CA ARG A 32 -8.58 -3.29 14.30
C ARG A 32 -7.55 -2.23 13.97
N ILE A 33 -8.01 -0.99 13.84
CA ILE A 33 -7.14 0.17 13.68
C ILE A 33 -6.91 0.77 15.07
N ASP A 34 -5.66 0.94 15.44
CA ASP A 34 -5.28 1.64 16.67
C ASP A 34 -5.46 3.15 16.49
N LEU A 35 -6.57 3.67 17.01
CA LEU A 35 -6.95 5.08 16.88
C LEU A 35 -6.00 6.03 17.62
N ASP A 36 -5.27 5.56 18.64
CA ASP A 36 -4.32 6.38 19.38
C ASP A 36 -3.09 6.71 18.52
N ASN A 37 -2.67 5.74 17.70
CA ASN A 37 -1.58 5.90 16.74
C ASN A 37 -2.04 6.34 15.33
N TYR A 38 -3.35 6.40 15.09
CA TYR A 38 -3.93 6.77 13.79
C TYR A 38 -3.83 8.27 13.44
N ARG A 39 -3.36 9.12 14.37
CA ARG A 39 -3.14 10.54 14.08
C ARG A 39 -2.30 10.67 12.80
N PHE A 40 -2.62 11.63 11.93
CA PHE A 40 -2.11 11.73 10.55
C PHE A 40 -0.61 11.41 10.39
N THR A 41 0.24 11.93 11.28
CA THR A 41 1.68 11.66 11.31
C THR A 41 2.06 10.26 11.82
N GLY A 42 1.31 9.72 12.79
CA GLY A 42 1.46 8.35 13.29
C GLY A 42 1.07 7.30 12.25
N GLY A 43 -0.06 7.49 11.56
CA GLY A 43 -0.50 6.59 10.48
C GLY A 43 0.50 6.53 9.32
N ILE A 44 1.00 7.69 8.86
CA ILE A 44 2.06 7.75 7.84
C ILE A 44 3.35 7.08 8.36
N GLY A 45 3.74 7.33 9.61
CA GLY A 45 4.90 6.70 10.22
C GLY A 45 4.82 5.18 10.25
N ILE A 46 3.67 4.63 10.64
CA ILE A 46 3.41 3.18 10.63
C ILE A 46 3.57 2.59 9.23
N VAL A 47 3.03 3.27 8.22
CA VAL A 47 3.10 2.79 6.83
C VAL A 47 4.53 2.85 6.30
N LEU A 48 5.29 3.90 6.61
CA LEU A 48 6.71 4.01 6.23
C LEU A 48 7.57 2.93 6.90
N ILE A 49 7.39 2.71 8.20
CA ILE A 49 8.08 1.63 8.93
C ILE A 49 7.69 0.27 8.36
N GLY A 50 6.40 0.04 8.14
CA GLY A 50 5.86 -1.17 7.56
C GLY A 50 6.39 -1.45 6.15
N LEU A 51 6.57 -0.41 5.33
CA LEU A 51 7.19 -0.51 4.00
C LEU A 51 8.67 -0.90 4.08
N ILE A 52 9.43 -0.33 5.03
CA ILE A 52 10.85 -0.69 5.23
C ILE A 52 10.96 -2.14 5.67
N GLU A 53 10.15 -2.55 6.65
CA GLU A 53 10.13 -3.93 7.16
C GLU A 53 9.68 -4.92 6.09
N GLY A 54 8.59 -4.64 5.39
CA GLY A 54 8.11 -5.51 4.33
C GLY A 54 9.07 -5.58 3.14
N SER A 55 9.82 -4.52 2.84
CA SER A 55 10.92 -4.57 1.86
C SER A 55 12.05 -5.47 2.30
N ARG A 56 12.43 -5.42 3.59
CA ARG A 56 13.44 -6.34 4.14
C ARG A 56 12.96 -7.78 4.08
N ASP A 57 11.69 -8.03 4.37
CA ASP A 57 11.08 -9.36 4.29
C ASP A 57 11.08 -9.87 2.83
N LEU A 58 10.72 -9.03 1.86
CA LEU A 58 10.78 -9.35 0.42
C LEU A 58 12.21 -9.70 -0.03
N LEU A 59 13.22 -8.93 0.40
CA LEU A 59 14.63 -9.20 0.08
C LEU A 59 15.12 -10.51 0.71
N ARG A 60 14.55 -10.90 1.85
CA ARG A 60 14.82 -12.19 2.51
C ARG A 60 13.94 -13.33 1.99
N GLN A 61 13.13 -13.08 0.95
CA GLN A 61 12.17 -14.04 0.39
C GLN A 61 11.14 -14.54 1.42
N GLN A 62 10.83 -13.73 2.43
CA GLN A 62 9.82 -14.04 3.44
C GLN A 62 8.49 -13.38 3.06
N LEU A 63 7.47 -14.20 2.82
CA LEU A 63 6.11 -13.75 2.49
C LEU A 63 5.30 -13.45 3.77
N THR A 64 5.66 -12.37 4.46
CA THR A 64 4.92 -11.87 5.63
C THR A 64 3.74 -10.99 5.21
N ASN A 65 2.84 -10.69 6.14
CA ASN A 65 1.77 -9.71 5.91
C ASN A 65 2.32 -8.32 5.52
N LYS A 66 3.47 -7.92 6.07
CA LYS A 66 4.14 -6.65 5.75
C LYS A 66 4.79 -6.69 4.37
N ALA A 67 5.39 -7.83 3.99
CA ALA A 67 5.91 -8.06 2.65
C ALA A 67 4.81 -7.96 1.58
N LEU A 68 3.68 -8.65 1.80
CA LEU A 68 2.52 -8.59 0.90
C LEU A 68 1.94 -7.17 0.81
N SER A 69 1.80 -6.48 1.94
CA SER A 69 1.29 -5.11 1.95
C SER A 69 2.22 -4.14 1.22
N SER A 70 3.53 -4.28 1.40
CA SER A 70 4.55 -3.49 0.68
C SER A 70 4.47 -3.73 -0.82
N LEU A 71 4.35 -5.00 -1.23
CA LEU A 71 4.26 -5.38 -2.63
C LEU A 71 3.02 -4.75 -3.28
N VAL A 72 1.86 -4.79 -2.60
CA VAL A 72 0.63 -4.17 -3.11
C VAL A 72 0.79 -2.64 -3.26
N ILE A 73 1.44 -1.96 -2.32
CA ILE A 73 1.75 -0.54 -2.45
C ILE A 73 2.69 -0.29 -3.64
N TYR A 74 3.75 -1.08 -3.81
CA TYR A 74 4.68 -0.91 -4.93
C TYR A 74 4.01 -1.15 -6.28
N CYS A 75 3.16 -2.17 -6.40
CA CYS A 75 2.35 -2.39 -7.60
C CYS A 75 1.41 -1.21 -7.86
N GLY A 76 0.76 -0.69 -6.81
CA GLY A 76 -0.09 0.49 -6.91
C GLY A 76 0.66 1.73 -7.40
N ILE A 77 1.83 2.02 -6.84
CA ILE A 77 2.70 3.15 -7.26
C ILE A 77 3.16 2.97 -8.71
N LEU A 78 3.56 1.75 -9.09
CA LEU A 78 4.01 1.46 -10.45
C LEU A 78 2.87 1.66 -11.46
N LEU A 79 1.67 1.17 -11.15
CA LEU A 79 0.49 1.40 -11.98
C LEU A 79 0.11 2.89 -12.03
N PHE A 80 0.21 3.61 -10.92
CA PHE A 80 -0.03 5.05 -10.87
C PHE A 80 0.93 5.79 -11.81
N TYR A 81 2.23 5.46 -11.73
CA TYR A 81 3.27 6.08 -12.55
C TYR A 81 3.08 5.84 -14.06
N ILE A 82 2.66 4.64 -14.47
CA ILE A 82 2.42 4.32 -15.90
C ILE A 82 1.10 4.94 -16.42
N SER A 83 0.16 5.23 -15.52
CA SER A 83 -1.17 5.77 -15.89
C SER A 83 -1.18 7.29 -16.07
N PHE A 84 -0.18 7.99 -15.52
CA PHE A 84 -0.01 9.44 -15.58
C PHE A 84 0.85 9.84 -16.80
#